data_AF-A0A1I8MIW5-F1
#
_entry.id   AF-A0A1I8MIW5-F1
#
_cell.length_a   1.000
_cell.length_b   1.000
_cell.length_c   1.000
_cell.angle_alpha   90.00
_cell.angle_beta   90.00
_cell.angle_gamma   90.00
#
_symmetry.space_group_name_H-M   'P 1'
#
loop_
_entity.id
_entity.type
_entity.pdbx_description
1 polymer ?
#
loop_
_entity_poly.entity_id
_entity_poly.type
_entity_poly.pdbx_seq_one_letter_code
_entity_poly.pdbx_strand_id
1 'polypeptide(L)'
;MLMKLKYFLLICLSFGVTMGQFWKLNTPSERDLFIMEVRSTMSAGICYKQVEAKVNDPEVRMRTVSFCCPGYKRNRLVRHAVKCDPICTNDCNNGICVAPDYCECYPGYKRENARCIPFY
;
A
#
# COMPACT_ATOMS: atom_id res chain seq x y z
N MET A 1 -48.92 -28.19 -20.24
CA MET A 1 -48.87 -27.33 -21.44
C MET A 1 -47.87 -26.20 -21.19
N LEU A 2 -46.56 -26.43 -21.14
CA LEU A 2 -45.63 -26.71 -22.26
C LEU A 2 -45.51 -25.58 -23.32
N MET A 3 -45.43 -24.29 -22.95
CA MET A 3 -45.00 -23.25 -23.91
C MET A 3 -44.14 -22.09 -23.36
N LYS A 4 -43.67 -22.11 -22.09
CA LYS A 4 -42.86 -20.99 -21.54
C LYS A 4 -41.39 -21.30 -21.26
N LEU A 5 -40.92 -22.53 -21.48
CA LEU A 5 -39.54 -22.94 -21.16
C LEU A 5 -38.58 -23.02 -22.37
N LYS A 6 -39.07 -22.80 -23.60
CA LYS A 6 -38.23 -22.80 -24.81
C LYS A 6 -37.72 -21.41 -25.21
N TYR A 7 -38.38 -20.33 -24.75
CA TYR A 7 -38.02 -18.97 -25.16
C TYR A 7 -36.83 -18.38 -24.41
N PHE A 8 -36.48 -18.90 -23.24
CA PHE A 8 -35.33 -18.38 -22.49
C PHE A 8 -33.98 -18.91 -23.00
N LEU A 9 -33.97 -20.05 -23.70
CA LEU A 9 -32.77 -20.64 -24.28
C LEU A 9 -32.45 -20.16 -25.71
N LEU A 10 -33.34 -19.39 -26.34
CA LEU A 10 -33.19 -18.92 -27.73
C LEU A 10 -32.71 -17.46 -27.86
N ILE A 11 -32.53 -16.73 -26.75
CA ILE A 11 -31.99 -15.35 -26.78
C ILE A 11 -30.45 -15.35 -26.87
N CYS A 12 -29.79 -16.49 -26.69
CA CYS A 12 -28.32 -16.60 -26.79
C CYS A 12 -27.77 -16.66 -28.23
N LEU A 13 -28.59 -16.71 -29.28
CA LEU A 13 -28.11 -16.93 -30.66
C LEU A 13 -28.47 -15.84 -31.67
N SER A 14 -29.14 -14.75 -31.29
CA SER A 14 -29.58 -13.72 -32.24
C SER A 14 -29.31 -12.27 -31.86
N PHE A 15 -28.66 -11.99 -30.72
CA PHE A 15 -28.05 -10.70 -30.50
C PHE A 15 -26.56 -10.85 -30.77
N GLY A 16 -26.12 -10.22 -31.87
CA GLY A 16 -24.73 -10.18 -32.30
C GLY A 16 -23.82 -9.95 -31.10
N VAL A 17 -22.72 -10.70 -31.11
CA VAL A 17 -21.65 -10.65 -30.12
C VAL A 17 -21.22 -9.19 -29.93
N THR A 18 -21.88 -8.45 -29.05
CA THR A 18 -21.25 -7.31 -28.40
C THR A 18 -20.25 -7.98 -27.50
N MET A 19 -19.04 -8.11 -28.04
CA MET A 19 -17.87 -8.51 -27.27
C MET A 19 -17.98 -7.80 -25.93
N GLY A 20 -18.25 -8.56 -24.88
CA GLY A 20 -18.23 -8.02 -23.54
C GLY A 20 -16.90 -7.29 -23.45
N GLN A 21 -16.95 -6.00 -23.14
CA GLN A 21 -15.76 -5.30 -22.69
C GLN A 21 -15.43 -5.92 -21.33
N PHE A 22 -14.81 -7.10 -21.37
CA PHE A 22 -14.12 -7.68 -20.23
C PHE A 22 -13.00 -6.69 -19.98
N TRP A 23 -13.25 -5.78 -19.04
CA TRP A 23 -12.30 -4.77 -18.59
C TRP A 23 -10.92 -5.42 -18.60
N LYS A 24 -9.97 -4.83 -19.34
CA LYS A 24 -8.56 -5.25 -19.30
C LYS A 24 -8.19 -5.42 -17.83
N LEU A 25 -8.19 -6.66 -17.36
CA LEU A 25 -7.72 -6.99 -16.03
C LEU A 25 -6.22 -6.83 -16.16
N ASN A 26 -5.72 -5.67 -15.74
CA ASN A 26 -4.29 -5.47 -15.58
C ASN A 26 -3.85 -6.45 -14.49
N THR A 27 -3.34 -7.60 -14.89
CA THR A 27 -2.72 -8.56 -13.98
C THR A 27 -1.50 -7.88 -13.36
N PRO A 28 -1.38 -7.85 -12.02
CA PRO A 28 -0.22 -7.24 -11.36
C PRO A 28 1.06 -7.94 -11.80
N SER A 29 2.11 -7.16 -12.05
CA SER A 29 3.43 -7.70 -12.36
C SER A 29 4.05 -8.35 -11.11
N GLU A 30 5.07 -9.19 -11.29
CA GLU A 30 5.86 -9.75 -10.17
C GLU A 30 6.40 -8.65 -9.24
N ARG A 31 6.77 -7.49 -9.81
CA ARG A 31 7.18 -6.31 -9.04
C ARG A 31 6.04 -5.73 -8.21
N ASP A 32 4.83 -5.65 -8.77
CA ASP A 32 3.67 -5.13 -8.03
C ASP A 32 3.30 -6.05 -6.87
N LEU A 33 3.36 -7.37 -7.11
CA LEU A 33 3.13 -8.40 -6.10
C LEU A 33 4.16 -8.30 -4.95
N PHE A 34 5.43 -8.12 -5.30
CA PHE A 34 6.48 -7.87 -4.31
C PHE A 34 6.21 -6.58 -3.51
N ILE A 35 5.84 -5.47 -4.16
CA ILE A 35 5.59 -4.20 -3.47
C ILE A 35 4.40 -4.31 -2.52
N MET A 36 3.32 -4.98 -2.90
CA MET A 36 2.16 -5.15 -2.03
C MET A 36 2.48 -6.03 -0.81
N GLU A 37 3.24 -7.12 -1.01
CA GLU A 37 3.63 -8.03 0.05
C GLU A 37 4.50 -7.32 1.08
N VAL A 38 5.57 -6.67 0.61
CA VAL A 38 6.50 -5.97 1.49
C VAL A 38 5.82 -4.82 2.23
N ARG A 39 4.95 -4.05 1.56
CA ARG A 39 4.17 -3.00 2.25
C ARG A 39 3.22 -3.54 3.30
N SER A 40 2.74 -4.78 3.16
CA SER A 40 1.85 -5.40 4.15
C SER A 40 2.58 -5.82 5.42
N THR A 41 3.88 -6.12 5.33
CA THR A 41 4.73 -6.54 6.46
C THR A 41 5.52 -5.38 7.08
N MET A 42 5.54 -4.22 6.42
CA MET A 42 6.19 -3.01 6.92
C MET A 42 5.55 -2.45 8.19
N SER A 43 6.38 -1.97 9.11
CA SER A 43 5.94 -1.23 10.29
C SER A 43 5.26 0.10 9.88
N ALA A 44 4.18 0.48 10.54
CA ALA A 44 3.49 1.74 10.29
C ALA A 44 4.31 3.01 10.65
N GLY A 45 5.38 2.87 11.45
CA GLY A 45 6.23 3.99 11.86
C GLY A 45 5.53 5.02 12.76
N ILE A 46 4.46 4.62 13.45
CA ILE A 46 3.66 5.47 14.35
C ILE A 46 4.06 5.21 15.80
N CYS A 47 4.45 6.28 16.49
CA CYS A 47 4.79 6.30 17.91
C CYS A 47 3.74 7.14 18.68
N TYR A 48 3.64 6.91 19.99
CA TYR A 48 2.69 7.58 20.87
C TYR A 48 3.42 8.29 22.01
N LYS A 49 2.95 9.47 22.40
CA LYS A 49 3.43 10.19 23.59
C LYS A 49 2.27 10.79 24.36
N GLN A 50 2.42 10.93 25.67
CA GLN A 50 1.47 11.68 26.49
C GLN A 50 1.86 13.15 26.50
N VAL A 51 0.89 14.02 26.25
CA VAL A 51 1.06 15.48 26.33
C VAL A 51 -0.04 16.05 27.19
N GLU A 52 0.28 17.12 27.90
CA GLU A 52 -0.69 17.88 28.66
C GLU A 52 -1.70 18.52 27.71
N ALA A 53 -2.97 18.24 27.94
CA ALA A 53 -4.06 18.89 27.24
C ALA A 53 -4.06 20.38 27.57
N LYS A 54 -3.82 21.23 26.57
CA LYS A 54 -4.16 22.64 26.70
C LYS A 54 -5.69 22.76 26.77
N VAL A 55 -6.23 22.83 27.98
CA VAL A 55 -7.64 23.10 28.28
C VAL A 55 -7.68 24.29 29.22
N ASN A 56 -8.78 25.04 29.23
CA ASN A 56 -9.00 26.13 30.19
C ASN A 56 -9.30 25.62 31.62
N ASP A 57 -8.96 24.35 31.89
CA ASP A 57 -9.29 23.61 33.10
C ASP A 57 -8.08 23.63 34.04
N PRO A 58 -8.25 23.93 35.35
CA PRO A 58 -7.18 23.80 36.33
C PRO A 58 -6.65 22.37 36.50
N GLU A 59 -7.39 21.34 36.05
CA GLU A 59 -6.94 19.94 36.09
C GLU A 59 -6.18 19.55 34.82
N VAL A 60 -4.91 19.18 34.97
CA VAL A 60 -4.04 18.78 33.87
C VAL A 60 -4.47 17.41 33.34
N ARG A 61 -5.24 17.40 32.24
CA ARG A 61 -5.62 16.17 31.57
C ARG A 61 -4.52 15.69 30.62
N MET A 62 -3.99 14.49 30.84
CA MET A 62 -3.05 13.88 29.88
C MET A 62 -3.78 13.37 28.64
N ARG A 63 -3.22 13.64 27.45
CA ARG A 63 -3.70 13.14 26.15
C ARG A 63 -2.62 12.35 25.45
N THR A 64 -2.97 11.22 24.88
CA THR A 64 -2.05 10.45 24.01
C THR A 64 -2.13 11.02 22.60
N VAL A 65 -1.00 11.48 22.07
CA VAL A 65 -0.86 11.96 20.69
C VAL A 65 0.04 11.03 19.89
N SER A 66 -0.36 10.75 18.65
CA SER A 66 0.44 9.97 17.70
C SER A 66 1.36 10.86 16.87
N PHE A 67 2.55 10.36 16.58
CA PHE A 67 3.56 11.04 15.76
C PHE A 67 4.41 10.00 15.00
N CYS A 68 5.20 10.44 14.03
CA CYS A 68 6.10 9.52 13.32
C CYS A 68 7.33 9.21 14.17
N CYS A 69 7.70 7.94 14.27
CA CYS A 69 8.91 7.51 14.97
C CYS A 69 10.18 8.10 14.33
N PRO A 70 11.32 8.15 15.06
CA PRO A 70 12.60 8.54 14.47
C PRO A 70 12.93 7.73 13.21
N GLY A 71 13.41 8.40 12.16
CA GLY A 71 13.66 7.77 10.86
C GLY A 71 12.43 7.62 9.96
N TYR A 72 11.26 8.15 10.36
CA TYR A 72 10.07 8.22 9.50
C TYR A 72 9.62 9.66 9.29
N LYS A 73 9.10 9.97 8.10
CA LYS A 73 8.55 11.27 7.72
C LYS A 73 7.04 11.17 7.47
N ARG A 74 6.29 12.18 7.90
CA ARG A 74 4.84 12.22 7.66
C ARG A 74 4.55 12.40 6.18
N ASN A 75 3.76 11.50 5.61
CA ASN A 75 3.23 11.62 4.27
C ASN A 75 2.04 12.61 4.26
N ARG A 76 2.28 13.82 3.73
CA ARG A 76 1.26 14.89 3.67
C ARG A 76 0.19 14.67 2.59
N LEU A 77 0.39 13.72 1.68
CA LEU A 77 -0.60 13.39 0.65
C LEU A 77 -1.80 12.66 1.25
N VAL A 78 -1.59 11.89 2.33
CA VAL A 78 -2.66 11.25 3.08
C VAL A 78 -3.13 12.20 4.18
N ARG A 79 -4.21 12.94 3.91
CA ARG A 79 -4.73 13.98 4.82
C ARG A 79 -5.66 13.43 5.91
N HIS A 80 -6.27 12.27 5.67
CA HIS A 80 -7.29 11.69 6.55
C HIS A 80 -6.73 10.67 7.56
N ALA A 81 -5.44 10.34 7.48
CA ALA A 81 -4.80 9.40 8.39
C ALA A 81 -3.33 9.80 8.62
N VAL A 82 -2.79 9.44 9.79
CA VAL A 82 -1.35 9.58 10.05
C VAL A 82 -0.63 8.49 9.28
N LYS A 83 -0.03 8.84 8.15
CA LYS A 83 0.85 7.96 7.39
C LYS A 83 2.30 8.42 7.56
N CYS A 84 3.17 7.51 8.00
CA CYS A 84 4.59 7.75 8.18
C CYS A 84 5.36 6.86 7.21
N ASP A 85 6.12 7.47 6.30
CA ASP A 85 6.98 6.75 5.36
C ASP A 85 8.40 6.71 5.93
N PRO A 86 9.12 5.58 5.82
CA PRO A 86 10.51 5.50 6.27
C PRO A 86 11.40 6.44 5.47
N ILE A 87 12.48 6.91 6.11
CA ILE A 87 13.51 7.75 5.52
C ILE A 87 14.70 6.85 5.22
N CYS A 88 15.12 6.82 3.96
CA CYS A 88 16.37 6.18 3.53
C CYS A 88 17.32 7.27 3.04
N THR A 89 18.54 7.30 3.57
CA THR A 89 19.58 8.30 3.24
C THR A 89 20.03 8.18 1.79
N ASN A 90 20.11 6.96 1.28
CA ASN A 90 20.30 6.68 -0.14
C ASN A 90 18.94 6.35 -0.75
N ASP A 91 18.66 6.88 -1.94
CA ASP A 91 17.53 6.39 -2.73
C ASP A 91 17.72 4.88 -2.94
N CYS A 92 16.72 4.08 -2.54
CA CYS A 92 16.71 2.63 -2.71
C CYS A 92 16.59 2.28 -4.20
N ASN A 93 17.62 2.58 -5.00
CA ASN A 93 17.68 2.25 -6.41
C ASN A 93 17.47 0.75 -6.57
N ASN A 94 16.48 0.36 -7.37
CA ASN A 94 16.07 -1.04 -7.55
C ASN A 94 15.60 -1.76 -6.27
N GLY A 95 15.00 -1.02 -5.35
CA GLY A 95 14.32 -1.57 -4.19
C GLY A 95 13.25 -0.62 -3.65
N ILE A 96 12.79 -0.91 -2.44
CA ILE A 96 11.85 -0.09 -1.69
C ILE A 96 12.38 0.15 -0.27
N CYS A 97 12.16 1.36 0.23
CA CYS A 97 12.51 1.73 1.60
C CYS A 97 11.47 1.12 2.55
N VAL A 98 11.87 0.16 3.38
CA VAL A 98 10.95 -0.59 4.27
C VAL A 98 11.10 -0.22 5.75
N ALA A 99 12.28 0.28 6.11
CA ALA A 99 12.59 0.79 7.44
C ALA A 99 13.65 1.90 7.32
N PRO A 100 13.92 2.68 8.38
CA PRO A 100 14.93 3.74 8.34
C PRO A 100 16.28 3.21 7.86
N ASP A 101 16.80 3.80 6.79
CA ASP A 101 18.05 3.42 6.13
C ASP A 101 18.16 1.94 5.70
N TYR A 102 17.02 1.27 5.53
CA TYR A 102 16.96 -0.12 5.10
C TYR A 102 16.07 -0.28 3.86
N CYS A 103 16.70 -0.77 2.79
CA CYS A 103 16.05 -1.08 1.52
C CYS A 103 15.82 -2.58 1.38
N GLU A 104 14.62 -2.96 0.95
CA GLU A 104 14.33 -4.30 0.44
C GLU A 104 14.47 -4.27 -1.08
N CYS A 105 15.31 -5.14 -1.63
CA CYS A 105 15.67 -5.12 -3.05
C CYS A 105 14.63 -5.84 -3.90
N TYR A 106 14.35 -5.33 -5.11
CA TYR A 106 13.47 -6.02 -6.04
C TYR A 106 14.03 -7.40 -6.43
N PRO A 107 13.17 -8.34 -6.87
CA PRO A 107 13.63 -9.61 -7.44
C PRO A 107 14.71 -9.39 -8.52
N GLY A 108 15.79 -10.18 -8.47
CA GLY A 108 16.98 -10.03 -9.32
C GLY A 108 18.04 -9.04 -8.81
N TYR A 109 17.81 -8.40 -7.65
CA TYR A 109 18.77 -7.52 -6.99
C TYR A 109 19.09 -7.99 -5.57
N LYS A 110 20.34 -7.81 -5.15
CA LYS A 110 20.83 -8.11 -3.79
C LYS A 110 21.36 -6.85 -3.13
N ARG A 111 21.28 -6.79 -1.80
CA ARG A 111 21.82 -5.66 -1.04
C ARG A 111 23.33 -5.78 -0.88
N GLU A 112 24.06 -4.75 -1.29
CA GLU A 112 25.49 -4.58 -1.07
C GLU A 112 25.78 -3.13 -0.69
N ASN A 113 26.43 -2.90 0.44
CA ASN A 113 26.81 -1.55 0.93
C ASN A 113 25.66 -0.51 0.88
N ALA A 114 24.46 -0.91 1.33
CA ALA A 114 23.23 -0.10 1.32
C ALA A 114 22.68 0.27 -0.08
N ARG A 115 23.05 -0.48 -1.13
CA ARG A 115 22.50 -0.36 -2.48
C ARG A 115 21.97 -1.71 -2.97
N CYS A 116 21.00 -1.70 -3.86
CA CYS A 116 20.53 -2.91 -4.53
C CYS A 116 21.25 -3.05 -5.87
N ILE A 117 22.14 -4.03 -5.95
CA ILE A 117 22.91 -4.35 -7.16
C ILE A 117 22.32 -5.60 -7.83
N PRO A 118 22.36 -5.72 -9.16
CA PRO A 118 21.97 -6.96 -9.83
C PRO A 118 22.81 -8.14 -9.34
N PHE A 119 22.18 -9.30 -9.14
CA PHE A 119 22.89 -10.57 -8.98
C PHE A 119 22.54 -11.43 -10.19
N TYR A 120 23.45 -11.45 -11.15
CA TYR A 120 23.41 -12.36 -12.30
C TYR A 120 24.37 -13.51 -12.06
#